data_AF-A0A962PQ15-F1
#
_entry.id   AF-A0A962PQ15-F1
#
_cell.length_a   1.000
_cell.length_b   1.000
_cell.length_c   1.000
_cell.angle_alpha   90.00
_cell.angle_beta   90.00
_cell.angle_gamma   90.00
#
_symmetry.space_group_name_H-M   'P 1'
#
loop_
_entity.id
_entity.type
_entity.pdbx_description
1 polymer ?
#
loop_
_entity_poly.entity_id
_entity_poly.type
_entity_poly.pdbx_seq_one_letter_code
_entity_poly.pdbx_strand_id
1 'polypeptide(L)'
;RQATSGLYHAATAALMTFEASRLEEIEGDAKRALWAKLVADHHLAPRDPLAADDLAFEQVAAEMLLSPEPVAMSQVAPLLT
;
A
#
# COMPACT_ATOMS: atom_id res chain seq x y z
N ARG A 1 18.55 -12.70 9.28
CA ARG A 1 18.18 -12.02 8.01
C ARG A 1 16.69 -11.72 7.96
N GLN A 2 15.82 -12.72 8.13
CA GLN A 2 14.35 -12.53 8.12
C GLN A 2 13.85 -11.43 9.07
N ALA A 3 14.31 -11.42 10.33
CA ALA A 3 13.91 -10.38 11.29
C ALA A 3 14.29 -8.94 10.85
N THR A 4 15.48 -8.77 10.26
CA THR A 4 15.95 -7.46 9.78
C THR A 4 15.15 -6.99 8.57
N SER A 5 14.90 -7.88 7.60
CA SER A 5 14.08 -7.57 6.44
C SER A 5 12.63 -7.25 6.83
N GLY A 6 12.05 -8.03 7.75
CA GLY A 6 10.71 -7.77 8.28
C GLY A 6 10.62 -6.40 8.95
N LEU A 7 11.59 -6.03 9.81
CA LEU A 7 11.62 -4.72 10.44
C LEU A 7 11.75 -3.58 9.41
N TYR A 8 12.56 -3.75 8.37
CA TYR A 8 12.70 -2.78 7.29
C TYR A 8 11.37 -2.53 6.57
N HIS A 9 10.66 -3.60 6.19
CA HIS A 9 9.37 -3.48 5.50
C HIS A 9 8.28 -2.92 6.41
N ALA A 10 8.25 -3.31 7.70
CA ALA A 10 7.30 -2.78 8.67
C ALA A 10 7.51 -1.26 8.89
N ALA A 11 8.75 -0.82 9.05
CA ALA A 11 9.07 0.60 9.17
C ALA A 11 8.69 1.37 7.91
N THR A 12 8.96 0.80 6.73
CA THR A 12 8.62 1.40 5.43
C THR A 12 7.10 1.57 5.27
N ALA A 13 6.32 0.52 5.56
CA ALA A 13 4.86 0.56 5.49
C ALA A 13 4.28 1.59 6.48
N ALA A 14 4.80 1.65 7.71
CA ALA A 14 4.36 2.63 8.70
C ALA A 14 4.63 4.07 8.26
N LEU A 15 5.82 4.35 7.70
CA LEU A 15 6.16 5.66 7.16
C LEU A 15 5.27 6.03 5.97
N MET A 16 5.02 5.10 5.05
CA MET A 16 4.14 5.33 3.90
C MET A 16 2.70 5.65 4.33
N THR A 17 2.16 4.97 5.35
CA THR A 17 0.83 5.26 5.90
C THR A 17 0.78 6.65 6.54
N PHE A 18 1.82 7.03 7.30
CA PHE A 18 1.92 8.38 7.86
C PHE A 18 1.97 9.45 6.77
N GLU A 19 2.81 9.26 5.76
CA GLU A 19 2.92 10.16 4.61
C GLU A 19 1.59 10.27 3.84
N ALA A 20 0.82 9.18 3.71
CA ALA A 20 -0.50 9.21 3.08
C ALA A 20 -1.44 10.22 3.77
N SER A 21 -1.45 10.23 5.11
CA SER A 21 -2.28 11.17 5.86
C SER A 21 -1.84 12.63 5.69
N ARG A 22 -0.53 12.86 5.56
CA ARG A 22 0.04 14.21 5.37
C ARG A 22 -0.17 14.73 3.96
N LEU A 23 0.04 13.88 2.94
CA LEU A 23 -0.15 14.25 1.54
C LEU A 23 -1.63 14.43 1.20
N GLU A 24 -2.54 13.67 1.83
CA GLU A 24 -3.98 13.94 1.73
C GLU A 24 -4.32 15.34 2.27
N GLU A 25 -3.76 15.73 3.43
CA GLU A 25 -4.01 17.06 4.01
C GLU A 25 -3.47 18.23 3.15
N ILE A 26 -2.34 18.03 2.46
CA ILE A 26 -1.63 19.09 1.72
C ILE A 26 -2.08 19.14 0.25
N GLU A 27 -2.20 17.97 -0.39
CA GLU A 27 -2.35 17.82 -1.85
C GLU A 27 -3.61 17.03 -2.24
N GLY A 28 -4.32 16.42 -1.28
CA GLY A 28 -5.45 15.53 -1.55
C GLY A 28 -5.03 14.19 -2.18
N ASP A 29 -3.78 13.77 -1.97
CA ASP A 29 -3.22 12.53 -2.51
C ASP A 29 -2.89 11.52 -1.40
N ALA A 30 -3.68 10.45 -1.31
CA ALA A 30 -3.52 9.34 -0.39
C ALA A 30 -2.88 8.09 -1.02
N LYS A 31 -2.34 8.15 -2.25
CA LYS A 31 -1.74 7.00 -2.97
C LYS A 31 -0.67 6.27 -2.16
N ARG A 32 0.00 6.97 -1.24
CA ARG A 32 1.01 6.40 -0.35
C ARG A 32 0.47 5.25 0.53
N ALA A 33 -0.82 5.26 0.86
CA ALA A 33 -1.45 4.17 1.61
C ALA A 33 -1.59 2.89 0.77
N LEU A 34 -1.77 2.99 -0.56
CA LEU A 34 -1.76 1.82 -1.46
C LEU A 34 -0.38 1.16 -1.49
N TRP A 35 0.69 1.96 -1.53
CA TRP A 35 2.05 1.44 -1.40
C TRP A 35 2.28 0.74 -0.06
N ALA A 36 1.79 1.31 1.04
CA ALA A 36 1.89 0.68 2.35
C ALA A 36 1.20 -0.69 2.39
N LYS A 37 0.00 -0.79 1.81
CA LYS A 37 -0.75 -2.06 1.69
C LYS A 37 -0.01 -3.10 0.86
N LEU A 38 0.52 -2.71 -0.31
CA LEU A 38 1.35 -3.61 -1.14
C LEU A 38 2.58 -4.13 -0.39
N VAL A 39 3.26 -3.27 0.37
CA VAL A 39 4.40 -3.71 1.21
C VAL A 39 3.93 -4.70 2.28
N ALA A 40 2.81 -4.43 2.94
CA ALA A 40 2.25 -5.33 3.93
C ALA A 40 1.90 -6.71 3.33
N ASP A 41 1.19 -6.73 2.21
CA ASP A 41 0.71 -7.97 1.58
C ASP A 41 1.85 -8.82 1.00
N HIS A 42 2.86 -8.19 0.39
CA HIS A 42 3.92 -8.93 -0.30
C HIS A 42 5.14 -9.24 0.59
N HIS A 43 5.37 -8.46 1.66
CA HIS A 43 6.59 -8.60 2.46
C HIS A 43 6.37 -8.88 3.94
N LEU A 44 5.18 -8.65 4.48
CA LEU A 44 4.88 -8.85 5.91
C LEU A 44 3.85 -9.96 6.15
N ALA A 45 2.89 -10.13 5.24
CA ALA A 45 1.90 -11.18 5.34
C ALA A 45 2.50 -12.57 5.05
N PRO A 46 2.09 -13.62 5.78
CA PRO A 46 2.39 -15.00 5.39
C PRO A 46 1.79 -15.29 4.01
N ARG A 47 2.61 -15.77 3.06
CA ARG A 47 2.16 -16.13 1.71
C ARG A 47 2.33 -17.63 1.48
N ASP A 48 1.28 -18.27 0.97
CA ASP A 48 1.35 -19.64 0.48
C ASP A 48 1.92 -19.62 -0.95
N PRO A 49 3.09 -20.24 -1.20
CA PRO A 49 3.70 -20.26 -2.53
C PRO A 49 2.92 -21.08 -3.57
N LEU A 50 1.90 -21.85 -3.15
CA LEU A 50 1.06 -22.66 -4.03
C LEU A 50 -0.35 -22.08 -4.22
N ALA A 51 -0.70 -21.00 -3.52
CA ALA A 51 -1.99 -20.33 -3.71
C ALA A 51 -2.06 -19.70 -5.10
N ALA A 52 -3.27 -19.67 -5.68
CA ALA A 52 -3.52 -18.89 -6.88
C ALA A 52 -3.42 -17.40 -6.55
N ASP A 53 -2.76 -16.63 -7.40
CA ASP A 53 -2.65 -15.18 -7.23
C ASP A 53 -4.01 -14.54 -7.58
N ASP A 54 -4.67 -13.95 -6.56
CA ASP A 54 -5.74 -12.98 -6.75
C ASP A 54 -5.10 -11.59 -6.86
N LEU A 55 -5.13 -11.01 -8.05
CA LEU A 55 -4.50 -9.73 -8.36
C LEU A 55 -5.52 -8.58 -8.48
N ALA A 56 -6.76 -8.78 -8.00
CA ALA A 56 -7.81 -7.77 -8.14
C ALA A 56 -7.45 -6.45 -7.45
N PHE A 57 -6.83 -6.52 -6.27
CA PHE A 57 -6.34 -5.33 -5.57
C PHE A 57 -5.21 -4.66 -6.34
N GLU A 58 -4.20 -5.42 -6.77
CA GLU A 58 -3.00 -4.91 -7.44
C GLU A 58 -3.35 -4.20 -8.76
N GLN A 59 -4.36 -4.68 -9.50
CA GLN A 59 -4.84 -4.03 -10.71
C GLN A 59 -5.43 -2.64 -10.41
N VAL A 60 -6.35 -2.56 -9.45
CA VAL A 60 -6.96 -1.28 -9.05
C VAL A 60 -5.92 -0.33 -8.46
N ALA A 61 -5.02 -0.85 -7.62
CA ALA A 61 -3.93 -0.07 -7.05
C ALA A 61 -3.00 0.47 -8.14
N ALA A 62 -2.63 -0.34 -9.14
CA ALA A 62 -1.78 0.08 -10.24
C ALA A 62 -2.44 1.21 -11.06
N GLU A 63 -3.73 1.11 -11.36
CA GLU A 63 -4.47 2.17 -12.06
C GLU A 63 -4.46 3.50 -11.28
N MET A 64 -4.75 3.45 -9.97
CA MET A 64 -4.71 4.64 -9.11
C MET A 64 -3.30 5.23 -8.97
N LEU A 65 -2.27 4.38 -8.85
CA LEU A 65 -0.88 4.79 -8.70
C LEU A 65 -0.29 5.40 -9.96
N LEU A 66 -0.67 4.87 -11.13
CA LEU A 66 -0.20 5.35 -12.43
C LEU A 66 -1.02 6.55 -12.95
N SER A 67 -2.16 6.84 -12.33
CA SER A 67 -2.93 8.04 -12.62
C SER A 67 -2.12 9.31 -12.30
N PRO A 68 -2.10 10.30 -13.20
CA PRO A 68 -1.46 11.58 -12.92
C PRO A 68 -2.24 12.42 -11.90
N GLU A 69 -3.53 12.15 -11.73
CA GLU A 69 -4.41 12.91 -10.83
C GLU A 69 -4.23 12.46 -9.37
N PRO A 70 -4.31 13.38 -8.39
CA PRO A 70 -4.39 13.02 -6.97
C PRO A 70 -5.54 12.04 -6.71
N VAL A 71 -5.33 11.09 -5.78
CA VAL A 71 -6.35 10.12 -5.38
C VAL A 71 -6.66 10.31 -3.90
N ALA A 72 -7.89 10.71 -3.59
CA ALA A 72 -8.29 11.05 -2.24
C ALA A 72 -8.41 9.81 -1.34
N MET A 73 -8.29 10.00 -0.03
CA MET A 73 -8.42 8.92 0.96
C MET A 73 -9.78 8.22 0.90
N SER A 74 -10.86 8.92 0.48
CA SER A 74 -12.19 8.33 0.28
C SER A 74 -12.23 7.27 -0.82
N GLN A 75 -11.33 7.34 -1.80
CA GLN A 75 -11.19 6.36 -2.87
C GLN A 75 -10.25 5.22 -2.47
N VAL A 76 -9.25 5.50 -1.64
CA VAL A 76 -8.25 4.53 -1.17
C VAL A 76 -8.79 3.65 -0.04
N ALA A 77 -9.48 4.23 0.95
CA ALA A 77 -9.91 3.51 2.15
C ALA A 77 -10.72 2.22 1.89
N PRO A 78 -11.63 2.15 0.90
CA PRO A 78 -12.34 0.91 0.57
C PRO A 78 -11.43 -0.24 0.10
N LEU A 79 -10.20 0.05 -0.31
CA LEU A 79 -9.23 -0.93 -0.80
C LEU A 79 -8.28 -1.44 0.30
N LEU A 80 -8.36 -0.90 1.52
CA LEU A 80 -7.44 -1.23 2.63
C LEU A 80 -7.97 -2.30 3.60
N THR A 81 -9.20 -2.76 3.40
CA THR A 81 -9.80 -3.91 4.11
C THR A 81 -9.22 -5.23 3.63
#